data_AF-A0AAW2NIA5-F1
#
_entry.id   AF-A0AAW2NIA5-F1
#
_cell.length_a   1.000
_cell.length_b   1.000
_cell.length_c   1.000
_cell.angle_alpha   90.00
_cell.angle_beta   90.00
_cell.angle_gamma   90.00
#
_symmetry.space_group_name_H-M   'P 1'
#
loop_
_entity.id
_entity.type
_entity.pdbx_description
1 polymer ?
#
loop_
_entity_poly.entity_id
_entity_poly.type
_entity_poly.pdbx_seq_one_letter_code
_entity_poly.pdbx_strand_id
1 'polypeptide(L)' 'MDIYTFDCVIDILLITAISALQSVLQEDFKASEIEVGVVRKEDPVFKVLSTEEIDEHLTAISERD' A
#
# COMPACT_ATOMS: atom_id res chain seq x y z
N MET A 1 6.07 10.90 18.55
CA MET A 1 5.35 11.30 17.31
C MET A 1 5.66 10.23 16.32
N ASP A 2 4.74 9.29 16.23
CA ASP A 2 5.06 7.87 16.27
C ASP A 2 5.06 7.28 14.86
N ILE A 3 6.07 6.44 14.60
CA ILE A 3 6.21 5.58 13.43
C ILE A 3 4.92 4.81 13.08
N TYR A 4 4.04 4.55 14.06
CA TYR A 4 2.74 3.89 13.88
C TYR A 4 1.67 4.73 13.16
N THR A 5 1.75 6.06 13.17
CA THR A 5 0.76 6.90 12.46
C THR A 5 1.03 6.95 10.95
N PHE A 6 2.28 6.73 10.53
CA PHE A 6 2.68 6.82 9.13
C PHE A 6 2.31 5.60 8.30
N ASP A 7 2.33 4.40 8.90
CA ASP A 7 1.91 3.16 8.25
C ASP A 7 0.47 3.27 7.74
N CYS A 8 -0.43 3.76 8.59
CA CYS A 8 -1.84 3.93 8.27
C CYS A 8 -2.08 4.84 7.04
N VAL A 9 -1.21 5.82 6.76
CA VAL A 9 -1.31 6.69 5.57
C VAL A 9 -0.82 5.98 4.31
N ILE A 10 0.21 5.15 4.43
CA ILE A 10 0.75 4.35 3.33
C ILE A 10 -0.30 3.32 2.90
N ASP A 11 -0.95 2.68 3.86
CA ASP A 11 -2.01 1.70 3.61
C ASP A 11 -3.16 2.29 2.79
N ILE A 12 -3.64 3.49 3.18
CA ILE A 12 -4.71 4.20 2.47
C ILE A 12 -4.27 4.58 1.05
N LEU A 13 -3.03 5.07 0.88
CA LEU A 13 -2.48 5.42 -0.44
C LEU A 13 -2.36 4.19 -1.35
N LEU A 14 -1.90 3.07 -0.79
CA LEU A 14 -1.74 1.80 -1.49
C LEU A 14 -3.08 1.29 -2.01
N ILE A 15 -4.10 1.21 -1.15
CA ILE A 15 -5.45 0.81 -1.54
C ILE A 15 -6.04 1.76 -2.58
N THR A 16 -5.92 3.08 -2.37
CA THR A 16 -6.47 4.06 -3.30
C THR A 16 -5.85 3.94 -4.69
N ALA A 17 -4.53 3.71 -4.76
CA ALA A 17 -3.83 3.50 -6.02
C ALA A 17 -4.29 2.22 -6.72
N ILE A 18 -4.41 1.11 -5.99
CA ILE A 18 -4.88 -0.18 -6.52
C ILE A 18 -6.31 -0.05 -7.04
N SER A 19 -7.23 0.51 -6.24
CA SER A 19 -8.62 0.70 -6.65
C SER A 19 -8.76 1.64 -7.85
N ALA A 20 -7.91 2.68 -7.94
CA ALA A 20 -7.89 3.55 -9.12
C ALA A 20 -7.45 2.78 -10.37
N LEU A 21 -6.43 1.93 -10.28
CA LEU A 21 -5.97 1.09 -11.40
C LEU A 21 -7.03 0.05 -11.80
N GLN A 22 -7.62 -0.64 -10.82
CA GLN A 22 -8.71 -1.60 -11.04
C GLN A 22 -9.90 -0.93 -11.72
N SER A 23 -10.25 0.30 -11.32
CA SER A 23 -11.33 1.06 -11.95
C SER A 23 -11.02 1.48 -13.39
N VAL A 24 -9.77 1.77 -13.72
CA VAL A 24 -9.38 2.20 -15.08
C VAL A 24 -9.26 1.02 -16.03
N LEU A 25 -8.70 -0.10 -15.55
CA LEU A 25 -8.45 -1.29 -16.35
C LEU A 25 -9.64 -2.28 -16.32
N GLN A 26 -10.61 -2.05 -15.43
CA GLN A 26 -11.75 -2.93 -15.18
C GLN A 26 -11.32 -4.38 -14.89
N GLU A 27 -10.18 -4.53 -14.20
CA GLU A 27 -9.55 -5.81 -13.89
C GLU A 27 -9.11 -5.82 -12.43
N ASP A 28 -9.28 -6.96 -11.75
CA ASP A 28 -8.89 -7.15 -10.36
C ASP A 28 -7.42 -7.55 -10.25
N PHE A 29 -6.56 -6.62 -9.84
CA PHE A 29 -5.16 -6.90 -9.55
C PHE A 29 -4.98 -7.52 -8.17
N LYS A 30 -4.16 -8.57 -8.09
CA LYS A 30 -3.69 -9.15 -6.81
C LYS A 30 -2.41 -8.46 -6.33
N ALA A 31 -2.16 -8.53 -5.02
CA ALA A 31 -0.91 -8.07 -4.42
C ALA A 31 0.34 -8.67 -5.09
N SER A 32 0.25 -9.90 -5.62
CA SER A 32 1.33 -10.57 -6.36
C SER A 32 1.60 -10.03 -7.76
N GLU A 33 0.69 -9.21 -8.31
CA GLU A 33 0.77 -8.68 -9.69
C GLU A 33 1.19 -7.22 -9.72
N ILE A 34 1.34 -6.61 -8.54
CA ILE A 34 1.69 -5.20 -8.38
C ILE A 34 2.96 -5.09 -7.53
N GLU A 35 3.81 -4.14 -7.89
CA GLU A 35 5.00 -3.80 -7.12
C GLU A 35 4.81 -2.39 -6.56
N VAL A 36 4.92 -2.24 -5.24
CA VAL A 36 4.71 -0.96 -4.58
C VAL A 36 6.02 -0.47 -4.00
N GLY A 37 6.44 0.73 -4.41
CA GLY A 37 7.59 1.42 -3.85
C GLY A 37 7.17 2.62 -3.04
N VAL A 38 7.66 2.72 -1.81
CA VAL A 38 7.41 3.84 -0.92
C VAL A 38 8.68 4.66 -0.76
N VAL A 39 8.55 5.98 -0.89
CA VAL A 39 9.60 6.95 -0.57
C VAL A 39 9.08 7.89 0.50
N ARG A 40 9.90 8.14 1.52
CA ARG A 40 9.52 8.99 2.66
C ARG A 40 10.30 10.29 2.59
N LYS A 41 9.75 11.34 3.22
CA LYS A 41 10.44 12.64 3.29
C LYS A 41 11.56 12.60 4.32
N GLU A 42 11.35 11.88 5.43
CA GLU A 42 12.39 11.66 6.44
C GLU A 42 13.47 10.69 5.96
N ASP A 43 13.11 9.74 5.11
CA ASP A 43 14.02 8.77 4.49
C ASP A 43 13.76 8.71 2.97
N PRO A 44 14.52 9.48 2.16
CA PRO A 44 14.32 9.57 0.71
C PRO A 44 14.77 8.31 -0.04
N VAL A 45 15.03 7.21 0.65
CA VAL A 45 15.32 5.91 0.04
C VAL A 45 14.03 5.31 -0.50
N PHE A 46 14.06 4.93 -1.77
CA PHE A 46 12.98 4.17 -2.39
C PHE A 46 13.02 2.75 -1.85
N LYS A 47 12.10 2.41 -0.96
CA LYS A 47 11.92 1.06 -0.44
C LYS A 47 10.83 0.36 -1.23
N VAL A 48 11.19 -0.72 -1.91
CA VAL A 48 10.22 -1.63 -2.52
C VAL A 48 9.62 -2.49 -1.41
N LEU A 49 8.28 -2.55 -1.35
CA LEU A 49 7.55 -3.43 -0.45
C LEU A 49 7.44 -4.82 -1.07
N SER A 50 7.61 -5.83 -0.23
CA SER A 50 7.40 -7.21 -0.61
C SER A 50 5.90 -7.50 -0.73
N THR A 51 5.53 -8.51 -1.53
CA THR A 51 4.13 -8.94 -1.68
C THR A 51 3.48 -9.30 -0.34
N GLU A 52 4.27 -9.82 0.62
CA GLU A 52 3.81 -10.14 1.98
C GLU A 52 3.48 -8.87 2.78
N GLU A 53 4.31 -7.82 2.68
CA GLU A 53 4.05 -6.52 3.32
C GLU A 53 2.75 -5.92 2.76
N ILE A 54 2.57 -5.96 1.43
CA ILE A 54 1.36 -5.45 0.76
C ILE A 54 0.09 -6.16 1.26
N ASP A 55 0.13 -7.49 1.40
CA ASP A 55 -1.01 -8.30 1.87
C ASP A 55 -1.32 -8.05 3.35
N GLU A 56 -0.30 -7.85 4.18
CA GLU A 56 -0.44 -7.45 5.58
C GLU A 56 -1.10 -6.07 5.70
N HIS A 57 -0.65 -5.08 4.91
CA HIS A 57 -1.22 -3.73 4.85
C HIS A 57 -2.69 -3.73 4.38
N LEU A 58 -3.02 -4.53 3.37
CA LEU A 58 -4.40 -4.72 2.90
C LEU A 58 -5.29 -5.33 3.99
N THR A 59 -4.79 -6.36 4.69
CA THR A 59 -5.52 -7.04 5.77
C THR A 59 -5.73 -6.11 6.97
N ALA A 60 -4.71 -5.36 7.36
CA ALA A 60 -4.74 -4.46 8.52
C ALA A 60 -5.76 -3.33 8.38
N ILE A 61 -6.01 -2.84 7.16
CA ILE A 61 -7.10 -1.89 6.90
C ILE A 61 -8.46 -2.59 6.89
N SER A 62 -8.55 -3.79 6.31
CA SER A 62 -9.82 -4.53 6.27
C SER A 62 -10.34 -4.92 7.65
N GLU A 63 -9.50 -5.02 8.68
CA GLU A 63 -9.89 -5.25 10.08
C GLU A 63 -10.26 -3.99 10.86
N ARG A 64 -9.95 -2.79 10.33
CA ARG A 64 -10.21 -1.50 10.99
C ARG A 64 -11.52 -0.84 10.56
N ASP A 65 -12.27 -1.46 9.66
CA ASP A 65 -13.65 -1.10 9.25
C ASP A 65 -14.71 -1.86 10.07
#